data_AF-A0A518IVH0-F1
#
_entry.id   AF-A0A518IVH0-F1
#
_cell.length_a   1.000
_cell.length_b   1.000
_cell.length_c   1.000
_cell.angle_alpha   90.00
_cell.angle_beta   90.00
_cell.angle_gamma   90.00
#
_symmetry.space_group_name_H-M   'P 1'
#
loop_
_entity.id
_entity.type
_entity.pdbx_description
1 polymer ?
#
loop_
_entity_poly.entity_id
_entity_poly.type
_entity_poly.pdbx_seq_one_letter_code
_entity_poly.pdbx_strand_id
1 'polypeptide(L)'
;MTKSALDSHLAADRSVVNSAPRIRRIWIVASLAWLLCVGVYCYWMTEYGLRVNDNNLQRNVATWPSDTSLPRDAQAPTLVLFLHPMCSCSEATVEELNRIVAAASNHHNSAAPKTLIVASMPADKISQWSDSRLIRQAAQLPNSTLLPDLDGIECDRFGVNTSGTVMLFDTSGHRLFCGGVTIARGQAGESLGGDSLTKLLSNVDLASNAPDGRTPRLASPAFGCKLLSPNGPQIVASSALLAKEISE
;
A
#
# COMPACT_ATOMS: atom_id res chain seq x y z
N MET A 1 68.72 -50.61 6.33
CA MET A 1 68.17 -49.38 5.74
C MET A 1 66.64 -49.52 5.63
N THR A 2 65.89 -49.34 6.72
CA THR A 2 64.41 -49.52 6.74
C THR A 2 63.72 -48.68 7.83
N LYS A 3 64.29 -47.51 8.19
CA LYS A 3 63.65 -46.56 9.13
C LYS A 3 62.96 -45.37 8.45
N SER A 4 63.14 -45.19 7.13
CA SER A 4 62.73 -43.97 6.44
C SER A 4 61.27 -43.94 5.95
N ALA A 5 60.62 -45.10 5.79
CA ALA A 5 59.29 -45.17 5.18
C ALA A 5 58.14 -45.18 6.20
N LEU A 6 58.38 -45.58 7.45
CA LEU A 6 57.34 -45.62 8.48
C LEU A 6 57.12 -44.24 9.12
N ASP A 7 58.18 -43.45 9.24
CA ASP A 7 58.12 -42.11 9.85
C ASP A 7 57.44 -41.07 8.93
N SER A 8 57.42 -41.28 7.61
CA SER A 8 56.77 -40.38 6.66
C SER A 8 55.24 -40.48 6.67
N HIS A 9 54.69 -41.69 6.89
CA HIS A 9 53.25 -41.89 6.99
C HIS A 9 52.65 -41.33 8.29
N LEU A 10 53.41 -41.39 9.40
CA LEU A 10 52.98 -40.81 10.69
C LEU A 10 53.08 -39.27 10.73
N ALA A 11 53.99 -38.67 9.96
CA ALA A 11 54.12 -37.21 9.85
C ALA A 11 52.97 -36.57 9.05
N ALA A 12 52.47 -37.25 8.01
CA ALA A 12 51.35 -36.78 7.22
C ALA A 12 50.05 -36.72 8.05
N ASP A 13 49.81 -37.70 8.91
CA ASP A 13 48.60 -37.82 9.73
C ASP A 13 48.53 -36.73 10.82
N ARG A 14 49.67 -36.34 11.40
CA ARG A 14 49.75 -35.25 12.39
C ARG A 14 49.40 -33.86 11.82
N SER A 15 49.60 -33.64 10.53
CA SER A 15 49.26 -32.37 9.87
C SER A 15 47.76 -32.16 9.69
N VAL A 16 47.01 -33.25 9.51
CA VAL A 16 45.54 -33.26 9.38
C VAL A 16 44.89 -33.01 10.75
N VAL A 17 45.43 -33.61 11.82
CA VAL A 17 44.92 -33.46 13.19
C VAL A 17 45.11 -32.04 13.74
N ASN A 18 46.22 -31.37 13.40
CA ASN A 18 46.47 -29.98 13.85
C ASN A 18 45.68 -28.91 13.07
N SER A 19 45.05 -29.27 11.95
CA SER A 19 44.21 -28.38 11.14
C SER A 19 42.74 -28.37 11.58
N ALA A 20 42.31 -29.39 12.33
CA ALA A 20 40.94 -29.57 12.83
C ALA A 20 40.37 -28.38 13.65
N PRO A 21 41.09 -27.74 14.59
CA PRO A 21 40.53 -26.62 15.35
C PRO A 21 40.46 -25.33 14.52
N ARG A 22 41.38 -25.12 13.58
CA ARG A 22 41.34 -23.95 12.67
C ARG A 22 40.22 -24.06 11.66
N ILE A 23 40.05 -25.23 11.04
CA ILE A 23 38.95 -25.52 10.12
C ILE A 23 37.60 -25.40 10.84
N ARG A 24 37.47 -25.96 12.06
CA ARG A 24 36.25 -25.80 12.88
C ARG A 24 35.94 -24.35 13.21
N ARG A 25 36.94 -23.54 13.59
CA ARG A 25 36.76 -22.10 13.84
C ARG A 25 36.31 -21.35 12.58
N ILE A 26 36.89 -21.66 11.42
CA ILE A 26 36.50 -21.06 10.13
C ILE A 26 35.03 -21.36 9.84
N TRP A 27 34.59 -22.61 9.99
CA TRP A 27 33.19 -22.98 9.77
C TRP A 27 32.24 -22.31 10.77
N ILE A 28 32.60 -22.23 12.06
CA ILE A 28 31.80 -21.50 13.05
C ILE A 28 31.65 -20.03 12.64
N VAL A 29 32.75 -19.36 12.28
CA VAL A 29 32.71 -17.95 11.85
C VAL A 29 31.89 -17.79 10.56
N ALA A 30 32.05 -18.70 9.60
CA ALA A 30 31.28 -18.68 8.35
C ALA A 30 29.77 -18.88 8.60
N SER A 31 29.40 -19.81 9.48
CA SER A 31 28.00 -20.04 9.87
C SER A 31 27.41 -18.84 10.61
N LEU A 32 28.17 -18.22 11.53
CA LEU A 32 27.74 -17.00 12.22
C LEU A 32 27.57 -15.82 11.25
N ALA A 33 28.50 -15.65 10.31
CA ALA A 33 28.40 -14.62 9.28
C ALA A 33 27.18 -14.85 8.36
N TRP A 34 26.93 -16.09 7.96
CA TRP A 34 25.74 -16.45 7.18
C TRP A 34 24.45 -16.18 7.94
N LEU A 35 24.36 -16.58 9.21
CA LEU A 35 23.19 -16.29 10.06
C LEU A 35 22.97 -14.79 10.23
N LEU A 36 24.05 -14.01 10.39
CA LEU A 36 23.97 -12.55 10.46
C LEU A 36 23.42 -11.96 9.15
N CYS A 37 23.92 -12.39 7.99
CA CYS A 37 23.42 -11.94 6.69
C CYS A 37 21.94 -12.27 6.50
N VAL A 38 21.51 -13.49 6.86
CA VAL A 38 20.11 -13.89 6.82
C VAL A 38 19.27 -13.03 7.76
N GLY A 39 19.73 -12.80 9.00
CA GLY A 39 19.04 -11.96 9.97
C GLY A 39 18.87 -10.52 9.49
N VAL A 40 19.93 -9.92 8.92
CA VAL A 40 19.88 -8.57 8.33
C VAL A 40 18.93 -8.52 7.15
N TYR A 41 18.93 -9.53 6.29
CA TYR A 41 18.01 -9.61 5.15
C TYR A 41 16.55 -9.74 5.59
N CYS A 42 16.27 -10.63 6.55
CA CYS A 42 14.93 -10.78 7.13
C CYS A 42 14.46 -9.47 7.76
N TYR A 43 15.31 -8.80 8.54
CA TYR A 43 15.01 -7.49 9.11
C TYR A 43 14.70 -6.45 8.03
N TRP A 44 15.55 -6.32 7.02
CA TRP A 44 15.37 -5.35 5.93
C TRP A 44 14.08 -5.60 5.14
N MET A 45 13.75 -6.86 4.85
CA MET A 45 12.52 -7.23 4.15
C MET A 45 11.27 -6.93 4.99
N THR A 46 11.30 -7.25 6.29
CA THR A 46 10.20 -6.94 7.22
C THR A 46 10.01 -5.43 7.35
N GLU A 47 11.10 -4.68 7.49
CA GLU A 47 11.07 -3.21 7.56
C GLU A 47 10.47 -2.62 6.29
N TYR A 48 10.92 -3.05 5.11
CA TYR A 48 10.34 -2.62 3.83
C TYR A 48 8.84 -2.91 3.76
N GLY A 49 8.42 -4.13 4.11
CA GLY A 49 7.04 -4.57 4.08
C GLY A 49 6.12 -3.80 5.03
N LEU A 50 6.65 -3.35 6.17
CA LEU A 50 5.92 -2.62 7.22
C LEU A 50 6.14 -1.10 7.19
N ARG A 51 6.99 -0.59 6.30
CA ARG A 51 7.25 0.85 6.21
C ARG A 51 5.99 1.59 5.76
N VAL A 52 5.51 2.50 6.61
CA VAL A 52 4.38 3.39 6.37
C VAL A 52 4.85 4.74 5.86
N ASN A 53 3.94 5.51 5.27
CA ASN A 53 4.20 6.88 4.87
C ASN A 53 3.48 7.82 5.84
N ASP A 54 4.23 8.54 6.66
CA ASP A 54 3.70 9.44 7.70
C ASP A 54 2.90 10.62 7.13
N ASN A 55 3.03 10.89 5.83
CA ASN A 55 2.23 11.90 5.14
C ASN A 55 0.85 11.39 4.69
N ASN A 56 0.61 10.08 4.75
CA ASN A 56 -0.69 9.53 4.41
C ASN A 56 -1.73 9.92 5.45
N LEU A 57 -2.90 10.39 5.00
CA LEU A 57 -4.03 10.78 5.84
C LEU A 57 -3.77 11.97 6.78
N GLN A 58 -2.70 12.75 6.57
CA GLN A 58 -2.36 13.89 7.44
C GLN A 58 -3.48 14.93 7.58
N ARG A 59 -4.22 15.21 6.49
CA ARG A 59 -5.36 16.14 6.53
C ARG A 59 -6.56 15.63 7.33
N ASN A 60 -6.58 14.35 7.68
CA ASN A 60 -7.64 13.71 8.45
C ASN A 60 -9.06 14.08 7.96
N VAL A 61 -9.28 13.96 6.65
CA VAL A 61 -10.54 14.34 5.98
C VAL A 61 -11.74 13.58 6.54
N ALA A 62 -12.47 14.20 7.46
CA ALA A 62 -13.57 13.55 8.19
C ALA A 62 -14.90 13.56 7.43
N THR A 63 -15.06 14.44 6.45
CA THR A 63 -16.25 14.57 5.62
C THR A 63 -15.85 14.59 4.15
N TRP A 64 -16.78 14.20 3.27
CA TRP A 64 -16.59 14.27 1.83
C TRP A 64 -16.16 15.68 1.41
N PRO A 65 -15.00 15.85 0.74
CA PRO A 65 -14.52 17.16 0.34
C PRO A 65 -15.54 17.88 -0.55
N SER A 66 -15.78 19.17 -0.33
CA SER A 66 -16.72 19.96 -1.13
C SER A 66 -16.17 20.33 -2.51
N ASP A 67 -14.84 20.30 -2.67
CA ASP A 67 -14.13 20.66 -3.89
C ASP A 67 -13.79 19.45 -4.79
N THR A 68 -14.08 18.23 -4.35
CA THR A 68 -13.84 17.00 -5.14
C THR A 68 -14.76 16.91 -6.36
N SER A 69 -14.23 16.32 -7.43
CA SER A 69 -15.00 15.93 -8.62
C SER A 69 -15.59 14.52 -8.51
N LEU A 70 -15.26 13.76 -7.47
CA LEU A 70 -15.72 12.38 -7.30
C LEU A 70 -17.22 12.32 -6.96
N PRO A 71 -18.01 11.46 -7.63
CA PRO A 71 -19.44 11.38 -7.40
C PRO A 71 -19.77 10.62 -6.11
N ARG A 72 -20.40 11.30 -5.15
CA ARG A 72 -20.96 10.66 -3.95
C ARG A 72 -22.40 10.20 -4.20
N ASP A 73 -22.74 9.03 -3.70
CA ASP A 73 -24.13 8.55 -3.70
C ASP A 73 -24.86 9.03 -2.43
N ALA A 74 -26.11 9.48 -2.59
CA ALA A 74 -26.95 9.92 -1.49
C ALA A 74 -27.81 8.77 -0.91
N GLN A 75 -27.90 7.64 -1.61
CA GLN A 75 -28.73 6.50 -1.24
C GLN A 75 -27.92 5.29 -0.76
N ALA A 76 -26.62 5.25 -1.08
CA ALA A 76 -25.72 4.20 -0.65
C ALA A 76 -24.42 4.75 -0.05
N PRO A 77 -23.80 4.06 0.91
CA PRO A 77 -22.46 4.39 1.36
C PRO A 77 -21.45 4.31 0.21
N THR A 78 -20.43 5.16 0.26
CA THR A 78 -19.40 5.27 -0.79
C THR A 78 -18.06 4.77 -0.26
N LEU A 79 -17.53 3.72 -0.88
CA LEU A 79 -16.19 3.18 -0.63
C LEU A 79 -15.21 3.75 -1.66
N VAL A 80 -14.11 4.36 -1.23
CA VAL A 80 -13.10 4.95 -2.11
C VAL A 80 -11.78 4.22 -1.92
N LEU A 81 -11.25 3.63 -2.99
CA LEU A 81 -9.92 3.01 -3.06
C LEU A 81 -8.99 3.92 -3.85
N PHE A 82 -7.90 4.35 -3.25
CA PHE A 82 -6.85 5.11 -3.92
C PHE A 82 -5.70 4.17 -4.30
N LEU A 83 -5.33 4.13 -5.57
CA LEU A 83 -4.25 3.27 -6.04
C LEU A 83 -3.38 3.92 -7.11
N HIS A 84 -2.14 3.46 -7.19
CA HIS A 84 -1.27 3.68 -8.33
C HIS A 84 -1.39 2.49 -9.29
N PRO A 85 -1.71 2.69 -10.58
CA PRO A 85 -1.98 1.61 -11.53
C PRO A 85 -0.88 0.56 -11.66
N MET A 86 0.39 0.91 -11.44
CA MET A 86 1.53 0.00 -11.62
C MET A 86 2.07 -0.56 -10.29
N CYS A 87 1.34 -0.40 -9.19
CA CYS A 87 1.78 -0.82 -7.86
C CYS A 87 1.42 -2.30 -7.58
N SER A 88 2.36 -3.23 -7.74
CA SER A 88 2.14 -4.64 -7.40
C SER A 88 1.75 -4.87 -5.94
N CYS A 89 2.21 -4.01 -5.01
CA CYS A 89 1.84 -4.13 -3.60
C CYS A 89 0.33 -3.93 -3.32
N SER A 90 -0.39 -3.24 -4.21
CA SER A 90 -1.83 -2.97 -4.06
C SER A 90 -2.71 -4.06 -4.64
N GLU A 91 -2.15 -5.08 -5.30
CA GLU A 91 -2.90 -6.26 -5.75
C GLU A 91 -3.57 -6.96 -4.54
N ALA A 92 -2.82 -7.11 -3.44
CA ALA A 92 -3.35 -7.65 -2.19
C ALA A 92 -4.52 -6.82 -1.63
N THR A 93 -4.45 -5.48 -1.70
CA THR A 93 -5.55 -4.61 -1.27
C THR A 93 -6.81 -4.84 -2.10
N VAL A 94 -6.67 -4.96 -3.43
CA VAL A 94 -7.80 -5.22 -4.33
C VAL A 94 -8.40 -6.60 -4.08
N GLU A 95 -7.57 -7.61 -3.84
CA GLU A 95 -8.03 -8.95 -3.47
C GLU A 95 -8.85 -8.96 -2.18
N GLU A 96 -8.36 -8.30 -1.12
CA GLU A 96 -9.10 -8.16 0.14
C GLU A 96 -10.42 -7.43 -0.05
N LEU A 97 -10.41 -6.30 -0.77
CA LEU A 97 -11.63 -5.54 -1.02
C LEU A 97 -12.66 -6.33 -1.81
N ASN A 98 -12.23 -7.14 -2.77
CA ASN A 98 -13.16 -7.99 -3.51
C ASN A 98 -13.89 -8.95 -2.57
N ARG A 99 -13.17 -9.59 -1.64
CA ARG A 99 -13.75 -10.50 -0.64
C ARG A 99 -14.68 -9.75 0.32
N ILE A 100 -14.23 -8.61 0.87
CA ILE A 100 -14.96 -7.81 1.86
C ILE A 100 -16.26 -7.25 1.26
N VAL A 101 -16.19 -6.62 0.08
CA VAL A 101 -17.34 -5.98 -0.56
C VAL A 101 -18.33 -7.02 -1.08
N ALA A 102 -17.86 -8.15 -1.63
CA ALA A 102 -18.74 -9.24 -2.05
C ALA A 102 -19.51 -9.84 -0.85
N ALA A 103 -18.83 -10.06 0.29
CA ALA A 103 -19.47 -10.54 1.52
C ALA A 103 -20.52 -9.55 2.03
N ALA A 104 -20.22 -8.25 2.02
CA ALA A 104 -21.16 -7.20 2.42
C ALA A 104 -22.38 -7.13 1.49
N SER A 105 -22.19 -7.31 0.19
CA SER A 105 -23.27 -7.22 -0.82
C SER A 105 -24.28 -8.37 -0.71
N ASN A 106 -23.89 -9.50 -0.12
CA ASN A 106 -24.78 -10.63 0.13
C ASN A 106 -25.65 -10.45 1.38
N HIS A 107 -25.45 -9.38 2.16
CA HIS A 107 -26.21 -9.15 3.37
C HIS A 107 -27.53 -8.43 3.05
N HIS A 108 -28.66 -9.13 3.17
CA HIS A 108 -29.99 -8.66 2.74
C HIS A 108 -30.48 -7.35 3.38
N ASN A 109 -29.88 -6.92 4.50
CA ASN A 109 -30.33 -5.76 5.28
C ASN A 109 -29.47 -4.51 5.08
N SER A 110 -28.53 -4.47 4.13
CA SER A 110 -27.68 -3.29 3.90
C SER A 110 -27.47 -3.03 2.42
N ALA A 111 -27.58 -1.76 2.00
CA ALA A 111 -27.28 -1.37 0.64
C ALA A 111 -25.79 -1.62 0.35
N ALA A 112 -25.50 -2.34 -0.73
CA ALA A 112 -24.13 -2.56 -1.17
C ALA A 112 -23.45 -1.21 -1.44
N PRO A 113 -22.20 -1.00 -0.98
CA PRO A 113 -21.53 0.28 -1.16
C PRO A 113 -21.25 0.53 -2.64
N LYS A 114 -21.30 1.80 -3.04
CA LYS A 114 -20.74 2.23 -4.32
C LYS A 114 -19.23 2.33 -4.19
N THR A 115 -18.48 1.61 -5.03
CA THR A 115 -17.02 1.58 -4.96
C THR A 115 -16.42 2.53 -6.01
N LEU A 116 -15.62 3.49 -5.58
CA LEU A 116 -14.85 4.37 -6.46
C LEU A 116 -13.38 3.96 -6.42
N ILE A 117 -12.80 3.71 -7.60
CA ILE A 117 -11.39 3.37 -7.74
C ILE A 117 -10.70 4.60 -8.31
N VAL A 118 -9.94 5.30 -7.48
CA VAL A 118 -9.21 6.51 -7.81
C VAL A 118 -7.79 6.12 -8.22
N ALA A 119 -7.54 6.15 -9.53
CA ALA A 119 -6.28 5.71 -10.13
C ALA A 119 -5.35 6.91 -10.35
N SER A 120 -4.39 7.10 -9.45
CA SER A 120 -3.42 8.20 -9.49
C SER A 120 -2.38 8.00 -10.61
N MET A 121 -2.34 8.91 -11.58
CA MET A 121 -1.43 8.85 -12.71
C MET A 121 -1.07 10.23 -13.27
N PRO A 122 0.12 10.40 -13.88
CA PRO A 122 0.47 11.64 -14.57
C PRO A 122 -0.46 11.89 -15.75
N ALA A 123 -0.81 13.15 -16.00
CA ALA A 123 -1.66 13.53 -17.12
C ALA A 123 -1.12 13.09 -18.49
N ASP A 124 0.21 12.99 -18.67
CA ASP A 124 0.88 12.58 -19.90
C ASP A 124 1.01 11.06 -20.08
N LYS A 125 0.62 10.26 -19.07
CA LYS A 125 0.81 8.79 -19.05
C LYS A 125 -0.47 7.97 -19.02
N ILE A 126 -1.64 8.61 -19.18
CA ILE A 126 -2.95 7.95 -19.08
C ILE A 126 -3.01 6.68 -19.92
N SER A 127 -2.70 6.75 -21.21
CA SER A 127 -2.79 5.62 -22.14
C SER A 127 -1.89 4.43 -21.77
N GLN A 128 -0.78 4.68 -21.06
CA GLN A 128 0.15 3.64 -20.65
C GLN A 128 -0.30 2.93 -19.37
N TRP A 129 -1.01 3.65 -18.49
CA TRP A 129 -1.32 3.18 -17.14
C TRP A 129 -2.78 2.78 -16.96
N SER A 130 -3.68 3.23 -17.86
CA SER A 130 -5.11 2.97 -17.78
C SER A 130 -5.54 1.52 -17.98
N ASP A 131 -4.68 0.68 -18.56
CA ASP A 131 -4.95 -0.75 -18.79
C ASP A 131 -3.89 -1.65 -18.14
N SER A 132 -3.44 -1.27 -16.93
CA SER A 132 -2.59 -2.16 -16.14
C SER A 132 -3.36 -3.38 -15.63
N ARG A 133 -2.63 -4.43 -15.24
CA ARG A 133 -3.23 -5.62 -14.59
C ARG A 133 -4.05 -5.24 -13.35
N LEU A 134 -3.49 -4.38 -12.50
CA LEU A 134 -4.15 -3.94 -11.28
C LEU A 134 -5.45 -3.19 -11.56
N ILE A 135 -5.46 -2.34 -12.59
CA ILE A 135 -6.67 -1.60 -12.99
C ILE A 135 -7.77 -2.57 -13.45
N ARG A 136 -7.42 -3.56 -14.27
CA ARG A 136 -8.39 -4.59 -14.70
C ARG A 136 -8.94 -5.39 -13.52
N GLN A 137 -8.11 -5.73 -12.54
CA GLN A 137 -8.55 -6.40 -11.31
C GLN A 137 -9.45 -5.51 -10.46
N ALA A 138 -9.07 -4.24 -10.27
CA ALA A 138 -9.86 -3.30 -9.48
C ALA A 138 -11.23 -3.06 -10.12
N ALA A 139 -11.30 -2.93 -11.45
CA ALA A 139 -12.57 -2.74 -12.18
C ALA A 139 -13.55 -3.93 -12.06
N GLN A 140 -13.10 -5.09 -11.55
CA GLN A 140 -13.97 -6.23 -11.27
C GLN A 140 -14.59 -6.18 -9.87
N LEU A 141 -14.24 -5.19 -9.04
CA LEU A 141 -14.85 -5.01 -7.73
C LEU A 141 -16.37 -4.76 -7.87
N PRO A 142 -17.20 -5.28 -6.95
CA PRO A 142 -18.64 -5.08 -7.00
C PRO A 142 -19.02 -3.59 -6.93
N ASN A 143 -20.01 -3.19 -7.73
CA ASN A 143 -20.52 -1.81 -7.83
C ASN A 143 -19.40 -0.76 -7.99
N SER A 144 -18.35 -1.10 -8.74
CA SER A 144 -17.18 -0.24 -8.88
C SER A 144 -17.21 0.68 -10.08
N THR A 145 -16.59 1.84 -9.95
CA THR A 145 -16.35 2.80 -11.03
C THR A 145 -14.91 3.26 -10.97
N LEU A 146 -14.18 3.12 -12.08
CA LEU A 146 -12.80 3.58 -12.22
C LEU A 146 -12.78 5.05 -12.61
N LEU A 147 -12.03 5.86 -11.86
CA LEU A 147 -11.86 7.29 -12.06
C LEU A 147 -10.35 7.62 -12.10
N PRO A 148 -9.81 8.13 -13.22
CA PRO A 148 -8.43 8.57 -13.27
C PRO A 148 -8.26 9.84 -12.44
N ASP A 149 -7.23 9.88 -11.60
CA ASP A 149 -6.81 11.05 -10.85
C ASP A 149 -5.50 11.58 -11.44
N LEU A 150 -5.67 12.56 -12.34
CA LEU A 150 -4.56 13.15 -13.07
C LEU A 150 -3.76 14.05 -12.13
N ASP A 151 -2.46 13.78 -12.04
CA ASP A 151 -1.51 14.52 -11.21
C ASP A 151 -1.82 14.51 -9.70
N GLY A 152 -2.72 13.62 -9.25
CA GLY A 152 -2.98 13.38 -7.83
C GLY A 152 -3.89 14.41 -7.15
N ILE A 153 -4.72 15.14 -7.89
CA ILE A 153 -5.62 16.17 -7.37
C ILE A 153 -6.61 15.61 -6.34
N GLU A 154 -7.25 14.48 -6.66
CA GLU A 154 -8.20 13.85 -5.74
C GLU A 154 -7.47 13.16 -4.57
N CYS A 155 -6.32 12.53 -4.82
CA CYS A 155 -5.47 12.04 -3.73
C CYS A 155 -5.15 13.17 -2.73
N ASP A 156 -4.79 14.36 -3.24
CA ASP A 156 -4.57 15.54 -2.42
C ASP A 156 -5.83 15.93 -1.64
N ARG A 157 -6.97 16.15 -2.30
CA ARG A 157 -8.22 16.56 -1.64
C ARG A 157 -8.62 15.64 -0.48
N PHE A 158 -8.40 14.34 -0.62
CA PHE A 158 -8.68 13.35 0.42
C PHE A 158 -7.53 13.17 1.43
N GLY A 159 -6.40 13.83 1.23
CA GLY A 159 -5.21 13.74 2.08
C GLY A 159 -4.50 12.39 1.98
N VAL A 160 -4.64 11.69 0.86
CA VAL A 160 -4.08 10.36 0.62
C VAL A 160 -2.77 10.48 -0.15
N ASN A 161 -1.75 9.77 0.32
CA ASN A 161 -0.44 9.70 -0.32
C ASN A 161 0.06 8.27 -0.53
N THR A 162 -0.70 7.26 -0.12
CA THR A 162 -0.29 5.85 -0.19
C THR A 162 -1.28 5.02 -0.98
N SER A 163 -0.78 4.30 -1.99
CA SER A 163 -1.53 3.34 -2.78
C SER A 163 -2.07 2.22 -1.90
N GLY A 164 -3.33 1.83 -2.10
CA GLY A 164 -4.02 0.87 -1.26
C GLY A 164 -4.69 1.48 -0.01
N THR A 165 -4.76 2.81 0.08
CA THR A 165 -5.58 3.48 1.09
C THR A 165 -7.05 3.37 0.72
N VAL A 166 -7.87 3.03 1.70
CA VAL A 166 -9.31 2.85 1.57
C VAL A 166 -10.04 3.80 2.52
N MET A 167 -11.14 4.38 2.05
CA MET A 167 -12.06 5.16 2.87
C MET A 167 -13.50 4.71 2.66
N LEU A 168 -14.30 4.73 3.72
CA LEU A 168 -15.75 4.49 3.65
C LEU A 168 -16.46 5.74 4.15
N PHE A 169 -17.45 6.22 3.39
CA PHE A 169 -18.31 7.33 3.73
C PHE A 169 -19.76 6.89 3.79
N ASP A 170 -20.52 7.47 4.72
CA ASP A 170 -21.98 7.30 4.79
C ASP A 170 -22.71 8.11 3.69
N THR A 171 -24.03 7.99 3.66
CA THR A 171 -24.92 8.71 2.72
C THR A 171 -25.04 10.21 3.00
N SER A 172 -24.51 10.69 4.13
CA SER A 172 -24.38 12.12 4.45
C SER A 172 -22.99 12.68 4.09
N GLY A 173 -22.04 11.81 3.77
CA GLY A 173 -20.66 12.15 3.48
C GLY A 173 -19.75 12.18 4.71
N HIS A 174 -20.15 11.66 5.87
CA HIS A 174 -19.23 11.48 6.99
C HIS A 174 -18.40 10.23 6.80
N ARG A 175 -17.11 10.32 7.12
CA ARG A 175 -16.16 9.22 6.98
C ARG A 175 -16.28 8.24 8.14
N LEU A 176 -16.64 7.00 7.82
CA LEU A 176 -16.75 5.88 8.76
C LEU A 176 -15.43 5.10 8.91
N PHE A 177 -14.64 5.04 7.84
CA PHE A 177 -13.37 4.29 7.79
C PHE A 177 -12.29 5.08 7.05
N CYS A 178 -11.05 4.97 7.50
CA CYS A 178 -9.86 5.34 6.73
C CYS A 178 -8.66 4.48 7.11
N GLY A 179 -7.95 3.91 6.14
CA GLY A 179 -6.73 3.14 6.41
C GLY A 179 -6.42 2.10 5.35
N GLY A 180 -5.65 1.09 5.74
CA GLY A 180 -5.35 -0.08 4.92
C GLY A 180 -6.20 -1.29 5.31
N VAL A 181 -6.29 -2.27 4.41
CA VAL A 181 -6.97 -3.56 4.66
C VAL A 181 -6.03 -4.76 4.60
N THR A 182 -4.72 -4.53 4.60
CA THR A 182 -3.68 -5.58 4.59
C THR A 182 -2.76 -5.46 5.80
N ILE A 183 -2.03 -6.53 6.12
CA ILE A 183 -1.06 -6.55 7.23
C ILE A 183 0.30 -5.95 6.86
N ALA A 184 0.63 -5.95 5.58
CA ALA A 184 1.88 -5.41 5.01
C ALA A 184 1.72 -5.18 3.50
N ARG A 185 2.78 -4.67 2.86
CA ARG A 185 2.86 -4.51 1.40
C ARG A 185 2.68 -5.86 0.69
N GLY A 186 1.73 -5.95 -0.24
CA GLY A 186 1.56 -7.14 -1.09
C GLY A 186 1.16 -8.43 -0.35
N GLN A 187 0.68 -8.32 0.89
CA GLN A 187 0.25 -9.47 1.69
C GLN A 187 -1.26 -9.44 1.88
N ALA A 188 -1.95 -10.29 1.11
CA ALA A 188 -3.38 -10.57 1.29
C ALA A 188 -3.59 -11.44 2.54
N GLY A 189 -4.82 -11.44 3.05
CA GLY A 189 -5.22 -12.15 4.26
C GLY A 189 -5.88 -11.25 5.30
N GLU A 190 -6.37 -11.89 6.37
CA GLU A 190 -7.07 -11.21 7.46
C GLU A 190 -6.21 -10.11 8.09
N SER A 191 -6.83 -8.96 8.35
CA SER A 191 -6.17 -7.81 8.95
C SER A 191 -7.15 -7.04 9.84
N LEU A 192 -6.62 -6.31 10.83
CA LEU A 192 -7.44 -5.45 11.69
C LEU A 192 -8.24 -4.42 10.90
N GLY A 193 -7.67 -3.91 9.80
CA GLY A 193 -8.34 -2.98 8.89
C GLY A 193 -9.46 -3.64 8.10
N GLY A 194 -9.21 -4.83 7.52
CA GLY A 194 -10.22 -5.60 6.79
C GLY A 194 -11.41 -6.01 7.68
N ASP A 195 -11.13 -6.47 8.90
CA ASP A 195 -12.16 -6.81 9.90
C ASP A 195 -13.00 -5.59 10.29
N SER A 196 -12.34 -4.44 10.51
CA SER A 196 -13.01 -3.19 10.85
C SER A 196 -13.91 -2.72 9.72
N LEU A 197 -13.42 -2.77 8.47
CA LEU A 197 -14.21 -2.41 7.29
C LEU A 197 -15.42 -3.34 7.12
N THR A 198 -15.23 -4.64 7.29
CA THR A 198 -16.31 -5.65 7.19
C THR A 198 -17.42 -5.36 8.20
N LYS A 199 -17.06 -5.12 9.47
CA LYS A 199 -18.03 -4.78 10.53
C LYS A 199 -18.81 -3.51 10.24
N LEU A 200 -18.15 -2.50 9.67
CA LEU A 200 -18.78 -1.24 9.28
C LEU A 200 -19.75 -1.45 8.12
N LEU A 201 -19.34 -2.18 7.08
CA LEU A 201 -20.20 -2.47 5.92
C LEU A 201 -21.44 -3.29 6.28
N SER A 202 -21.35 -4.20 7.26
CA SER A 202 -22.52 -4.94 7.75
C SER A 202 -23.46 -4.13 8.65
N ASN A 203 -23.04 -2.96 9.14
CA ASN A 203 -23.78 -2.18 10.13
C ASN A 203 -23.74 -0.67 9.83
N VAL A 204 -23.79 -0.29 8.55
CA VAL A 204 -23.59 1.11 8.12
C VAL A 204 -24.58 2.05 8.80
N ASP A 205 -25.86 1.67 8.89
CA ASP A 205 -26.89 2.52 9.51
C ASP A 205 -26.62 2.76 11.00
N LEU A 206 -26.13 1.75 11.72
CA LEU A 206 -25.75 1.88 13.13
C LEU A 206 -24.48 2.72 13.29
N ALA A 207 -23.50 2.53 12.39
CA ALA A 207 -22.27 3.30 12.38
C ALA A 207 -22.53 4.79 12.09
N SER A 208 -23.52 5.09 11.25
CA SER A 208 -23.88 6.46 10.85
C SER A 208 -24.66 7.20 11.93
N ASN A 209 -25.39 6.48 12.79
CA ASN A 209 -26.23 7.04 13.86
C ASN A 209 -25.60 6.97 15.26
N ALA A 210 -24.30 6.66 15.37
CA ALA A 210 -23.64 6.53 16.68
C ALA A 210 -23.73 7.85 17.48
N PRO A 211 -24.23 7.84 18.74
CA PRO A 211 -24.54 9.06 19.51
C PRO A 211 -23.34 9.93 19.90
N ASP A 212 -22.14 9.35 19.88
CA ASP A 212 -20.89 10.07 20.09
C ASP A 212 -20.22 10.26 18.74
N GLY A 213 -19.83 11.50 18.44
CA GLY A 213 -18.84 11.86 17.42
C GLY A 213 -17.45 11.27 17.72
N ARG A 214 -17.38 9.95 17.95
CA ARG A 214 -16.14 9.19 18.02
C ARG A 214 -15.47 9.35 16.68
N THR A 215 -14.45 10.20 16.72
CA THR A 215 -13.41 10.40 15.71
C THR A 215 -13.23 9.17 14.84
N PRO A 216 -13.15 9.32 13.51
CA PRO A 216 -12.91 8.22 12.58
C PRO A 216 -11.80 7.33 13.12
N ARG A 217 -12.04 6.03 13.29
CA ARG A 217 -10.96 5.12 13.66
C ARG A 217 -10.03 5.07 12.46
N LEU A 218 -8.80 5.59 12.59
CA LEU A 218 -7.72 5.19 11.68
C LEU A 218 -7.61 3.67 11.79
N ALA A 219 -8.12 3.00 10.79
CA ALA A 219 -8.24 1.57 10.77
C ALA A 219 -7.02 1.03 10.05
N SER A 220 -5.94 0.90 10.81
CA SER A 220 -4.65 0.36 10.36
C SER A 220 -3.95 1.20 9.28
N PRO A 221 -2.60 1.20 9.27
CA PRO A 221 -1.85 1.85 8.20
C PRO A 221 -2.13 1.19 6.84
N ALA A 222 -2.07 2.00 5.78
CA ALA A 222 -2.01 1.49 4.41
C ALA A 222 -0.56 1.25 4.00
N PHE A 223 -0.33 0.17 3.26
CA PHE A 223 1.01 -0.26 2.84
C PHE A 223 1.12 -0.29 1.32
N GLY A 224 1.72 0.75 0.73
CA GLY A 224 1.87 0.81 -0.71
C GLY A 224 2.79 1.93 -1.20
N CYS A 225 2.94 2.02 -2.52
CA CYS A 225 3.77 3.04 -3.15
C CYS A 225 3.19 4.44 -2.94
N LYS A 226 4.06 5.44 -3.02
CA LYS A 226 3.67 6.84 -2.96
C LYS A 226 2.74 7.20 -4.14
N LEU A 227 1.62 7.85 -3.85
CA LEU A 227 0.73 8.43 -4.87
C LEU A 227 1.22 9.82 -5.26
N LEU A 228 0.74 10.28 -6.42
CA LEU A 228 1.00 11.65 -6.83
C LEU A 228 0.29 12.62 -5.89
N SER A 229 0.85 13.82 -5.82
CA SER A 229 0.22 14.98 -5.22
C SER A 229 0.53 16.13 -6.17
N PRO A 230 -0.41 17.08 -6.37
CA PRO A 230 -0.19 18.20 -7.24
C PRO A 230 1.09 18.90 -6.82
N ASN A 231 1.89 19.26 -7.81
CA ASN A 231 2.98 20.18 -7.57
C ASN A 231 2.37 21.44 -6.95
N GLY A 232 2.85 21.86 -5.77
CA GLY A 232 2.41 23.11 -5.13
C GLY A 232 2.42 24.27 -6.13
N PRO A 233 1.66 25.34 -5.89
CA PRO A 233 1.21 26.28 -6.93
C PRO A 233 2.32 26.56 -7.91
N GLN A 234 2.23 25.97 -9.10
CA GLN A 234 3.09 26.35 -10.18
C GLN A 234 2.68 27.79 -10.48
N ILE A 235 3.54 28.74 -10.08
CA ILE A 235 3.52 30.06 -10.67
C ILE A 235 3.68 29.80 -12.15
N VAL A 236 2.56 29.79 -12.87
CA VAL A 236 2.55 29.81 -14.32
C VAL A 236 3.23 31.13 -14.64
N ALA A 237 4.55 31.06 -14.89
CA ALA A 237 5.27 32.14 -15.51
C ALA A 237 4.58 32.31 -16.87
N SER A 238 3.65 33.27 -16.92
CA SER A 238 2.92 33.62 -18.11
C SER A 238 3.96 33.92 -19.18
N SER A 239 4.05 33.03 -20.17
CA SER A 239 4.82 33.20 -21.40
C SER A 239 4.17 34.23 -22.32
N ALA A 240 3.71 35.36 -21.75
CA ALA A 240 3.14 36.50 -22.46
C ALA A 240 4.05 37.75 -22.43
N LEU A 241 5.30 37.64 -21.94
CA LEU A 241 6.26 38.75 -21.91
C LEU A 241 7.55 38.49 -22.72
N LEU A 242 7.47 37.70 -23.78
CA LEU A 242 8.59 37.49 -24.72
C LEU A 242 8.17 37.67 -26.18
N ALA A 243 7.29 38.65 -26.43
CA ALA A 243 6.88 39.06 -27.78
C ALA A 243 6.89 40.59 -27.98
N LYS A 244 7.55 41.36 -27.11
CA LYS A 244 7.66 42.82 -27.25
C LYS A 244 9.07 43.36 -27.04
N GLU A 245 10.07 42.68 -27.58
CA GLU A 245 11.43 43.20 -27.68
C GLU A 245 12.18 42.55 -28.86
N ILE A 246 11.54 42.50 -30.04
CA ILE A 246 12.23 42.38 -31.33
C ILE A 246 11.52 43.32 -32.31
N SER A 247 11.66 44.62 -32.07
CA SER A 247 11.37 45.66 -33.05
C SER A 247 12.00 46.99 -32.62
N GLU A 248 13.33 47.03 -32.54
CA GLU A 248 14.15 48.22 -32.82
C GLU A 248 15.46 47.77 -33.48
#